data_AF-A0AA37GZT6-F1
#
_entry.id   AF-A0AA37GZT6-F1
#
_cell.length_a   1.000
_cell.length_b   1.000
_cell.length_c   1.000
_cell.angle_alpha   90.00
_cell.angle_beta   90.00
_cell.angle_gamma   90.00
#
_symmetry.space_group_name_H-M   'P 1'
#
loop_
_entity.id
_entity.type
_entity.pdbx_description
1 polymer ?
#
loop_
_entity_poly.entity_id
_entity_poly.type
_entity_poly.pdbx_seq_one_letter_code
_entity_poly.pdbx_strand_id
1 'polypeptide(L)'
;MLQFVSYVFDAVILKSIGTLIAGACVCVPSDHMRMNNLAEFLLTPSFLRTITRDDVPGLKVLIATGEAVGKDIVDGWHGLMRLFSDWGSAETCVFSTLHEFSPNDSSLTIGRPVGGMCWIVEPENPRCLAPIGCVGEVVIQGPTLLREYLGNEQLTEQSMARLDWFYKSGDLAFYNKADGTIEFVGRKDTQVKIRGLHVQLSEVEHHVRESFEGVHQVAVDVFKTEAATNLVVYFCFSNDTQAGGQLSGPDGPFIPITSSLERVIATMAGRLAVHLPQYMVPTLFIPCRYIPVITSTKLDGKRLRNAAAALGLRDLAMYSLSGGKHRRPETEAETRLQKLWADLLGLPLDMIGRNDSFLRIGGDSISAISLVSAGRNAGFAFSVKDIFDDPRLSSLSLMVRAGVGVDDAQGYDRVVAVENAPSFSLLAQPLRDVVKHQSSTDDGKVINGQPLGPSLREICGLPDGALTNYYLRTYYSLYLKKHNYSYL
;
A
#
# COMPACT_ATOMS: atom_id res chain seq x y z
N MET A 1 12.00 -10.17 -14.35
CA MET A 1 11.10 -9.77 -13.24
C MET A 1 11.38 -8.31 -12.91
N LEU A 2 10.39 -7.43 -12.85
CA LEU A 2 10.60 -6.05 -12.40
C LEU A 2 10.40 -5.93 -10.87
N GLN A 3 11.43 -5.48 -10.16
CA GLN A 3 11.43 -5.21 -8.73
C GLN A 3 10.81 -3.84 -8.43
N PHE A 4 9.49 -3.73 -8.60
CA PHE A 4 8.74 -2.50 -8.29
C PHE A 4 8.44 -2.31 -6.79
N VAL A 5 8.43 -3.39 -6.01
CA VAL A 5 8.01 -3.35 -4.60
C VAL A 5 9.06 -2.61 -3.76
N SER A 6 8.60 -1.75 -2.85
CA SER A 6 9.49 -1.08 -1.89
C SER A 6 10.19 -2.10 -0.99
N TYR A 7 11.46 -1.88 -0.66
CA TYR A 7 12.27 -2.79 0.16
C TYR A 7 11.77 -2.96 1.60
N VAL A 8 10.83 -2.12 2.05
CA VAL A 8 10.18 -2.28 3.35
C VAL A 8 9.09 -3.34 3.37
N PHE A 9 8.63 -3.81 2.21
CA PHE A 9 7.67 -4.92 2.11
C PHE A 9 8.40 -6.22 1.81
N ASP A 10 8.02 -7.28 2.51
CA ASP A 10 8.54 -8.64 2.36
C ASP A 10 8.33 -9.24 0.96
N ALA A 11 7.34 -8.78 0.18
CA ALA A 11 7.17 -9.16 -1.22
C ALA A 11 8.40 -8.88 -2.11
N VAL A 12 9.35 -8.04 -1.66
CA VAL A 12 10.68 -7.92 -2.28
C VAL A 12 11.45 -9.25 -2.32
N ILE A 13 11.26 -10.11 -1.32
CA ILE A 13 11.93 -11.42 -1.20
C ILE A 13 11.54 -12.30 -2.38
N LEU A 14 10.24 -12.46 -2.63
CA LEU A 14 9.76 -13.27 -3.76
C LEU A 14 10.28 -12.75 -5.10
N LYS A 15 10.18 -11.44 -5.32
CA LYS A 15 10.56 -10.83 -6.60
C LYS A 15 12.06 -10.82 -6.85
N SER A 16 12.86 -10.55 -5.82
CA SER A 16 14.31 -10.47 -5.97
C SER A 16 14.91 -11.85 -5.83
N ILE A 17 14.78 -12.47 -4.66
CA ILE A 17 15.42 -13.75 -4.35
C ILE A 17 14.78 -14.89 -5.14
N GLY A 18 13.44 -14.96 -5.20
CA GLY A 18 12.75 -16.01 -5.96
C GLY A 18 13.10 -16.01 -7.45
N THR A 19 13.20 -14.83 -8.06
CA THR A 19 13.64 -14.69 -9.46
C THR A 19 15.09 -15.16 -9.66
N LEU A 20 15.99 -14.78 -8.75
CA LEU A 20 17.40 -15.17 -8.84
C LEU A 20 17.58 -16.68 -8.64
N ILE A 21 16.82 -17.31 -7.73
CA ILE A 21 16.81 -18.77 -7.55
C ILE A 21 16.37 -19.48 -8.83
N ALA A 22 15.41 -18.91 -9.57
CA ALA A 22 14.95 -19.45 -10.85
C ALA A 22 15.91 -19.18 -12.03
N GLY A 23 17.03 -18.48 -11.81
CA GLY A 23 17.98 -18.11 -12.86
C GLY A 23 17.47 -17.00 -13.80
N ALA A 24 16.43 -16.27 -13.41
CA ALA A 24 15.87 -15.19 -14.19
C ALA A 24 16.51 -13.83 -13.86
N CYS A 25 16.32 -12.85 -14.74
CA CYS A 25 16.82 -11.48 -14.54
C CYS A 25 15.88 -10.67 -13.64
N VAL A 26 16.45 -9.98 -12.64
CA VAL A 26 15.77 -8.95 -11.84
C VAL A 26 16.11 -7.59 -12.42
N CYS A 27 15.10 -6.90 -12.94
CA CYS A 27 15.21 -5.52 -13.38
C CYS A 27 14.80 -4.63 -12.20
N VAL A 28 15.63 -3.66 -11.80
CA VAL A 28 15.31 -2.73 -10.71
C VAL A 28 15.11 -1.34 -11.32
N PRO A 29 13.89 -0.79 -11.32
CA PRO A 29 13.65 0.56 -11.83
C PRO A 29 14.26 1.60 -10.89
N SER A 30 14.60 2.77 -11.42
CA SER A 30 14.94 3.92 -10.56
C SER A 30 13.72 4.37 -9.76
N ASP A 31 13.93 5.02 -8.61
CA ASP A 31 12.81 5.58 -7.84
C ASP A 31 11.98 6.57 -8.67
N HIS A 32 12.62 7.33 -9.56
CA HIS A 32 11.91 8.19 -10.49
C HIS A 32 10.99 7.40 -11.44
N MET A 33 11.46 6.29 -12.03
CA MET A 33 10.63 5.44 -12.88
C MET A 33 9.50 4.79 -12.06
N ARG A 34 9.81 4.25 -10.88
CA ARG A 34 8.84 3.64 -9.97
C ARG A 34 7.67 4.59 -9.62
N MET A 35 7.94 5.90 -9.55
CA MET A 35 6.95 6.91 -9.21
C MET A 35 6.32 7.60 -10.43
N ASN A 36 6.93 7.57 -11.63
CA ASN A 36 6.51 8.42 -12.76
C ASN A 36 6.35 7.72 -14.13
N ASN A 37 6.82 6.48 -14.29
CA ASN A 37 6.68 5.67 -15.51
C ASN A 37 6.26 4.25 -15.10
N LEU A 38 4.95 4.00 -15.11
CA LEU A 38 4.28 3.02 -14.25
C LEU A 38 3.64 1.84 -14.98
N ALA A 39 4.16 1.45 -16.13
CA ALA A 39 3.92 0.10 -16.59
C ALA A 39 4.93 -0.83 -15.87
N GLU A 40 4.46 -1.94 -15.29
CA GLU A 40 5.21 -3.19 -14.95
C GLU A 40 5.27 -3.68 -13.46
N PHE A 41 4.22 -4.42 -13.06
CA PHE A 41 4.18 -5.75 -12.36
C PHE A 41 4.47 -5.97 -10.85
N LEU A 42 3.80 -7.02 -10.32
CA LEU A 42 3.09 -7.17 -9.02
C LEU A 42 2.63 -5.89 -8.37
N LEU A 43 1.32 -5.74 -8.36
CA LEU A 43 0.62 -4.51 -8.09
C LEU A 43 -0.52 -4.87 -7.14
N THR A 44 -0.77 -4.02 -6.16
CA THR A 44 -1.99 -4.14 -5.37
C THR A 44 -3.19 -4.01 -6.32
N PRO A 45 -4.33 -4.66 -6.03
CA PRO A 45 -5.55 -4.47 -6.79
C PRO A 45 -5.88 -3.00 -7.08
N SER A 46 -5.71 -2.12 -6.09
CA SER A 46 -5.94 -0.69 -6.29
C SER A 46 -5.00 -0.06 -7.33
N PHE A 47 -3.75 -0.50 -7.43
CA PHE A 47 -2.84 -0.05 -8.48
C PHE A 47 -3.21 -0.64 -9.84
N LEU A 48 -3.66 -1.89 -9.92
CA LEU A 48 -4.05 -2.51 -11.20
C LEU A 48 -5.16 -1.78 -11.94
N ARG A 49 -5.94 -0.95 -11.23
CA ARG A 49 -6.99 -0.09 -11.82
C ARG A 49 -6.44 1.13 -12.55
N THR A 50 -5.17 1.48 -12.37
CA THR A 50 -4.57 2.68 -13.01
C THR A 50 -3.86 2.37 -14.32
N ILE A 51 -3.70 1.09 -14.66
CA ILE A 51 -3.03 0.64 -15.87
C ILE A 51 -3.94 -0.30 -16.67
N THR A 52 -3.66 -0.43 -17.95
CA THR A 52 -4.39 -1.29 -18.89
C THR A 52 -3.45 -2.31 -19.52
N ARG A 53 -4.00 -3.29 -20.25
CA ARG A 53 -3.19 -4.28 -20.98
C ARG A 53 -2.23 -3.62 -21.97
N ASP A 54 -2.66 -2.56 -22.64
CA ASP A 54 -1.88 -1.92 -23.70
C ASP A 54 -0.61 -1.25 -23.16
N ASP A 55 -0.62 -0.90 -21.87
CA ASP A 55 0.57 -0.41 -21.16
C ASP A 55 1.61 -1.53 -20.94
N VAL A 56 1.19 -2.80 -21.00
CA VAL A 56 1.98 -3.99 -20.61
C VAL A 56 1.82 -5.19 -21.56
N PRO A 57 2.07 -5.04 -22.88
CA PRO A 57 1.73 -6.05 -23.88
C PRO A 57 2.51 -7.37 -23.76
N GLY A 58 3.69 -7.33 -23.13
CA GLY A 58 4.55 -8.50 -22.93
C GLY A 58 4.23 -9.33 -21.68
N LEU A 59 3.26 -8.92 -20.86
CA LEU A 59 2.98 -9.59 -19.60
C LEU A 59 2.29 -10.93 -19.80
N LYS A 60 2.83 -11.97 -19.15
CA LYS A 60 2.26 -13.33 -19.17
C LYS A 60 1.60 -13.75 -17.86
N VAL A 61 2.10 -13.25 -16.74
CA VAL A 61 1.66 -13.64 -15.39
C VAL A 61 1.55 -12.40 -14.53
N LEU A 62 0.39 -12.22 -13.91
CA LEU A 62 0.10 -11.18 -12.94
C LEU A 62 -0.27 -11.81 -11.61
N ILE A 63 0.35 -11.35 -10.53
CA ILE A 63 -0.03 -11.71 -9.16
C ILE A 63 -0.49 -10.42 -8.48
N ALA A 64 -1.75 -10.39 -8.09
CA ALA A 64 -2.37 -9.32 -7.32
C ALA A 64 -2.28 -9.67 -5.83
N THR A 65 -1.67 -8.78 -5.05
CA THR A 65 -1.34 -9.05 -3.64
C THR A 65 -1.84 -7.96 -2.71
N GLY A 66 -1.99 -8.29 -1.43
CA GLY A 66 -2.20 -7.32 -0.37
C GLY A 66 -3.65 -6.85 -0.20
N GLU A 67 -4.52 -6.92 -1.20
CA GLU A 67 -5.93 -6.52 -1.11
C GLU A 67 -6.85 -7.57 -1.77
N ALA A 68 -8.14 -7.52 -1.47
CA ALA A 68 -9.12 -8.33 -2.19
C ALA A 68 -9.17 -7.92 -3.67
N VAL A 69 -9.17 -8.89 -4.57
CA VAL A 69 -9.14 -8.65 -6.02
C VAL A 69 -10.56 -8.44 -6.50
N GLY A 70 -10.90 -7.19 -6.84
CA GLY A 70 -12.25 -6.84 -7.31
C GLY A 70 -12.58 -7.50 -8.66
N LYS A 71 -13.88 -7.74 -8.89
CA LYS A 71 -14.36 -8.35 -10.14
C LYS A 71 -14.02 -7.50 -11.37
N ASP A 72 -13.93 -6.18 -11.21
CA ASP A 72 -13.47 -5.25 -12.23
C ASP A 72 -12.06 -5.60 -12.76
N ILE A 73 -11.16 -6.03 -11.86
CA ILE A 73 -9.80 -6.45 -12.21
C ILE A 73 -9.83 -7.83 -12.85
N VAL A 74 -10.60 -8.78 -12.29
CA VAL A 74 -10.72 -10.11 -12.89
C VAL A 74 -11.26 -9.99 -14.32
N ASP A 75 -12.36 -9.29 -14.54
CA ASP A 75 -12.98 -9.12 -15.85
C ASP A 75 -12.06 -8.35 -16.84
N GLY A 76 -11.27 -7.39 -16.33
CA GLY A 76 -10.34 -6.60 -17.14
C GLY A 76 -9.02 -7.30 -17.53
N TRP A 77 -8.58 -8.30 -16.77
CA TRP A 77 -7.26 -8.93 -16.94
C TRP A 77 -7.31 -10.44 -17.21
N HIS A 78 -8.41 -11.13 -16.85
CA HIS A 78 -8.59 -12.56 -17.10
C HIS A 78 -8.67 -12.87 -18.59
N GLY A 79 -8.13 -14.02 -19.01
CA GLY A 79 -8.11 -14.48 -20.41
C GLY A 79 -7.09 -13.75 -21.28
N LEU A 80 -6.61 -12.58 -20.83
CA LEU A 80 -5.54 -11.82 -21.46
C LEU A 80 -4.15 -12.32 -21.02
N MET A 81 -4.06 -12.83 -19.80
CA MET A 81 -2.87 -13.38 -19.14
C MET A 81 -3.29 -14.29 -17.98
N ARG A 82 -2.32 -14.95 -17.32
CA ARG A 82 -2.59 -15.70 -16.09
C ARG A 82 -2.64 -14.74 -14.90
N LEU A 83 -3.79 -14.66 -14.25
CA LEU A 83 -4.02 -13.78 -13.10
C LEU A 83 -4.11 -14.61 -11.82
N PHE A 84 -3.29 -14.26 -10.84
CA PHE A 84 -3.27 -14.90 -9.52
C PHE A 84 -3.60 -13.91 -8.41
N SER A 85 -4.24 -14.38 -7.33
CA SER A 85 -4.12 -13.76 -6.01
C SER A 85 -3.19 -14.58 -5.13
N ASP A 86 -2.50 -13.88 -4.24
CA ASP A 86 -1.88 -14.49 -3.08
C ASP A 86 -2.48 -13.90 -1.79
N TRP A 87 -2.36 -14.64 -0.70
CA TRP A 87 -2.68 -14.16 0.63
C TRP A 87 -1.69 -14.72 1.65
N GLY A 88 -1.33 -13.89 2.61
CA GLY A 88 -0.57 -14.26 3.79
C GLY A 88 -0.17 -13.01 4.56
N SER A 89 0.60 -13.21 5.61
CA SER A 89 1.22 -12.11 6.36
C SER A 89 2.74 -12.25 6.39
N ALA A 90 3.42 -11.17 6.80
CA ALA A 90 4.86 -11.11 6.87
C ALA A 90 5.46 -12.18 7.79
N GLU A 91 4.70 -12.56 8.81
CA GLU A 91 4.99 -13.63 9.75
C GLU A 91 5.00 -15.03 9.14
N THR A 92 4.57 -15.18 7.89
CA THR A 92 4.51 -16.45 7.17
C THR A 92 5.35 -16.46 5.89
N CYS A 93 6.27 -15.50 5.77
CA CYS A 93 7.14 -15.31 4.61
C CYS A 93 6.36 -15.03 3.31
N VAL A 94 5.95 -13.77 3.13
CA VAL A 94 5.27 -13.24 1.93
C VAL A 94 3.82 -13.70 1.79
N PHE A 95 3.58 -14.97 1.46
CA PHE A 95 2.23 -15.50 1.28
C PHE A 95 2.14 -16.96 1.70
N SER A 96 0.97 -17.34 2.20
CA SER A 96 0.63 -18.70 2.64
C SER A 96 -0.34 -19.41 1.71
N THR A 97 -1.05 -18.69 0.85
CA THR A 97 -1.95 -19.27 -0.15
C THR A 97 -1.79 -18.59 -1.51
N LEU A 98 -2.11 -19.34 -2.56
CA LEU A 98 -2.10 -18.86 -3.95
C LEU A 98 -3.35 -19.37 -4.67
N HIS A 99 -3.94 -18.52 -5.51
CA HIS A 99 -5.11 -18.84 -6.33
C HIS A 99 -4.90 -18.33 -7.76
N GLU A 100 -5.24 -19.13 -8.77
CA GLU A 100 -5.35 -18.66 -10.16
C GLU A 100 -6.82 -18.33 -10.43
N PHE A 101 -7.12 -17.06 -10.73
CA PHE A 101 -8.50 -16.61 -10.87
C PHE A 101 -9.17 -17.16 -12.12
N SER A 102 -10.43 -17.52 -11.94
CA SER A 102 -11.43 -17.77 -12.98
C SER A 102 -12.54 -16.72 -12.91
N PRO A 103 -13.31 -16.47 -13.99
CA PRO A 103 -14.32 -15.41 -14.04
C PRO A 103 -15.48 -15.55 -13.04
N ASN A 104 -15.69 -16.78 -12.56
CA ASN A 104 -16.75 -17.15 -11.63
C ASN A 104 -16.31 -17.13 -10.17
N ASP A 105 -15.04 -16.83 -9.89
CA ASP A 105 -14.52 -16.86 -8.53
C ASP A 105 -15.00 -15.66 -7.73
N SER A 106 -15.17 -15.88 -6.42
CA SER A 106 -15.39 -14.81 -5.45
C SER A 106 -14.12 -13.95 -5.34
N SER A 107 -14.26 -12.62 -5.24
CA SER A 107 -13.15 -11.69 -4.98
C SER A 107 -12.45 -11.92 -3.64
N LEU A 108 -13.08 -12.70 -2.76
CA LEU A 108 -12.59 -13.08 -1.45
C LEU A 108 -11.88 -14.44 -1.44
N THR A 109 -11.81 -15.11 -2.59
CA THR A 109 -11.09 -16.39 -2.72
C THR A 109 -9.59 -16.14 -2.56
N ILE A 110 -9.01 -16.73 -1.51
CA ILE A 110 -7.57 -16.67 -1.25
C ILE A 110 -6.84 -17.94 -1.69
N GLY A 111 -7.57 -18.94 -2.19
CA GLY A 111 -7.02 -20.09 -2.89
C GLY A 111 -6.62 -21.23 -1.98
N ARG A 112 -5.46 -21.83 -2.27
CA ARG A 112 -4.98 -23.05 -1.59
C ARG A 112 -3.62 -22.81 -0.91
N PRO A 113 -3.32 -23.54 0.18
CA PRO A 113 -2.04 -23.41 0.88
C PRO A 113 -0.81 -23.67 -0.01
N VAL A 114 0.24 -22.87 0.17
CA VAL A 114 1.55 -22.98 -0.47
C VAL A 114 2.63 -22.78 0.59
N GLY A 115 3.70 -23.58 0.54
CA GLY A 115 4.83 -23.46 1.48
C GLY A 115 4.54 -23.93 2.92
N GLY A 116 3.27 -24.12 3.27
CA GLY A 116 2.79 -24.66 4.54
C GLY A 116 1.35 -25.16 4.42
N MET A 117 0.73 -25.40 5.57
CA MET A 117 -0.68 -25.76 5.71
C MET A 117 -1.46 -24.59 6.29
N CYS A 118 -2.67 -24.35 5.82
CA CYS A 118 -3.60 -23.41 6.43
C CYS A 118 -4.79 -24.19 7.00
N TRP A 119 -5.01 -24.04 8.29
CA TRP A 119 -6.07 -24.67 9.07
C TRP A 119 -7.13 -23.64 9.45
N ILE A 120 -8.42 -23.97 9.29
CA ILE A 120 -9.51 -23.13 9.81
C ILE A 120 -9.94 -23.70 11.16
N VAL A 121 -9.75 -22.93 12.23
CA VAL A 121 -10.05 -23.33 13.62
C VAL A 121 -11.16 -22.49 14.22
N GLU A 122 -11.80 -22.97 15.29
CA GLU A 122 -12.78 -22.17 16.04
C GLU A 122 -12.11 -20.90 16.62
N PRO A 123 -12.69 -19.70 16.42
CA PRO A 123 -12.05 -18.44 16.84
C PRO A 123 -11.77 -18.36 18.35
N GLU A 124 -12.65 -18.93 19.17
CA GLU A 124 -12.51 -18.93 20.63
C GLU A 124 -11.66 -20.09 21.14
N ASN A 125 -11.47 -21.12 20.31
CA ASN A 125 -10.74 -22.33 20.68
C ASN A 125 -9.89 -22.85 19.51
N PRO A 126 -8.66 -22.33 19.35
CA PRO A 126 -7.78 -22.70 18.23
C PRO A 126 -7.30 -24.17 18.26
N ARG A 127 -7.75 -24.97 19.23
CA ARG A 127 -7.50 -26.42 19.31
C ARG A 127 -8.53 -27.24 18.54
N CYS A 128 -9.63 -26.63 18.11
CA CYS A 128 -10.72 -27.30 17.43
C CYS A 128 -10.80 -26.80 16.00
N LEU A 129 -10.79 -27.72 15.03
CA LEU A 129 -11.03 -27.37 13.63
C LEU A 129 -12.48 -26.92 13.46
N ALA A 130 -12.69 -25.85 12.70
CA ALA A 130 -14.02 -25.46 12.28
C ALA A 130 -14.57 -26.48 11.27
N PRO A 131 -15.87 -26.82 11.32
CA PRO A 131 -16.49 -27.64 10.27
C PRO A 131 -16.35 -26.98 8.88
N ILE A 132 -16.30 -27.80 7.83
CA ILE A 132 -16.17 -27.30 6.45
C ILE A 132 -17.34 -26.37 6.09
N GLY A 133 -17.02 -25.18 5.58
CA GLY A 133 -17.98 -24.12 5.27
C GLY A 133 -18.41 -23.26 6.46
N CYS A 134 -17.92 -23.53 7.67
CA CYS A 134 -18.10 -22.64 8.82
C CYS A 134 -16.93 -21.65 8.91
N VAL A 135 -17.24 -20.43 9.34
CA VAL A 135 -16.23 -19.39 9.55
C VAL A 135 -15.40 -19.72 10.78
N GLY A 136 -14.09 -19.64 10.64
CA GLY A 136 -13.12 -19.80 11.71
C GLY A 136 -11.88 -18.94 11.49
N GLU A 137 -10.94 -18.98 12.43
CA GLU A 137 -9.66 -18.29 12.34
C GLU A 137 -8.67 -19.11 11.49
N VAL A 138 -7.91 -18.44 10.61
CA VAL A 138 -6.86 -19.09 9.82
C VAL A 138 -5.61 -19.25 10.68
N VAL A 139 -5.13 -20.48 10.82
CA VAL A 139 -3.87 -20.81 11.48
C VAL A 139 -2.93 -21.43 10.46
N ILE A 140 -1.71 -20.92 10.38
CA ILE A 140 -0.69 -21.37 9.44
C ILE A 140 0.29 -22.29 10.14
N GLN A 141 0.60 -23.42 9.51
CA GLN A 141 1.58 -24.38 9.99
C GLN A 141 2.64 -24.64 8.92
N GLY A 142 3.92 -24.43 9.23
CA GLY A 142 4.97 -24.74 8.28
C GLY A 142 6.33 -24.14 8.61
N PRO A 143 7.34 -24.40 7.75
CA PRO A 143 8.68 -23.85 7.91
C PRO A 143 8.77 -22.35 7.57
N THR A 144 7.69 -21.75 7.07
CA THR A 144 7.65 -20.35 6.65
C THR A 144 7.32 -19.38 7.78
N LEU A 145 7.06 -19.90 8.99
CA LEU A 145 6.69 -19.08 10.14
C LEU A 145 7.85 -18.22 10.63
N LEU A 146 7.50 -17.06 11.17
CA LEU A 146 8.42 -16.15 11.83
C LEU A 146 9.20 -16.87 12.93
N ARG A 147 10.40 -16.35 13.20
CA ARG A 147 11.17 -16.77 14.37
C ARG A 147 10.62 -16.13 15.64
N GLU A 148 10.44 -14.81 15.60
CA GLU A 148 10.01 -13.98 16.73
C GLU A 148 9.63 -12.57 16.25
N TYR A 149 8.89 -11.84 17.07
CA TYR A 149 8.85 -10.38 17.01
C TYR A 149 10.05 -9.82 17.79
N LEU A 150 10.91 -9.08 17.08
CA LEU A 150 12.16 -8.59 17.64
C LEU A 150 11.91 -7.74 18.90
N GLY A 151 12.48 -8.17 20.03
CA GLY A 151 12.36 -7.48 21.32
C GLY A 151 10.97 -7.56 21.96
N ASN A 152 10.08 -8.45 21.50
CA ASN A 152 8.73 -8.61 22.03
C ASN A 152 8.36 -10.10 22.19
N GLU A 153 8.92 -10.72 23.23
CA GLU A 153 8.66 -12.12 23.59
C GLU A 153 7.17 -12.36 23.85
N GLN A 154 6.51 -11.45 24.56
CA GLN A 154 5.08 -11.57 24.89
C GLN A 154 4.21 -11.66 23.63
N LEU A 155 4.44 -10.80 22.64
CA LEU A 155 3.69 -10.84 21.38
C LEU A 155 4.02 -12.10 20.55
N THR A 156 5.28 -12.55 20.62
CA THR A 156 5.72 -13.80 19.97
C THR A 156 4.96 -15.00 20.52
N GLU A 157 4.96 -15.18 21.83
CA GLU A 157 4.22 -16.24 22.51
C GLU A 157 2.71 -16.14 22.28
N GLN A 158 2.16 -14.93 22.24
CA GLN A 158 0.74 -14.72 21.98
C GLN A 158 0.33 -15.03 20.54
N SER A 159 1.20 -14.82 19.57
CA SER A 159 0.87 -15.02 18.15
C SER A 159 1.10 -16.46 17.70
N MET A 160 2.02 -17.16 18.37
CA MET A 160 2.26 -18.59 18.17
C MET A 160 1.21 -19.44 18.92
N ALA A 161 0.76 -20.51 18.31
CA ALA A 161 -0.04 -21.55 18.96
C ALA A 161 0.83 -22.76 19.31
N ARG A 162 0.42 -23.49 20.36
CA ARG A 162 1.17 -24.56 21.03
C ARG A 162 1.81 -25.55 20.03
N LEU A 163 3.09 -25.90 20.27
CA LEU A 163 4.05 -26.68 19.45
C LEU A 163 4.98 -25.86 18.54
N ASP A 164 5.17 -24.54 18.73
CA ASP A 164 6.10 -23.66 17.97
C ASP A 164 5.96 -23.67 16.43
N TRP A 165 4.93 -24.35 15.92
CA TRP A 165 4.77 -24.66 14.49
C TRP A 165 3.46 -24.13 13.94
N PHE A 166 2.69 -23.37 14.73
CA PHE A 166 1.43 -22.77 14.33
C PHE A 166 1.44 -21.27 14.59
N TYR A 167 1.07 -20.48 13.60
CA TYR A 167 0.89 -19.03 13.71
C TYR A 167 -0.58 -18.67 13.53
N LYS A 168 -1.12 -17.89 14.47
CA LYS A 168 -2.49 -17.37 14.41
C LYS A 168 -2.49 -16.08 13.62
N SER A 169 -3.12 -16.07 12.44
CA SER A 169 -3.13 -14.87 11.61
C SER A 169 -4.06 -13.78 12.13
N GLY A 170 -5.10 -14.14 12.90
CA GLY A 170 -6.21 -13.25 13.23
C GLY A 170 -7.19 -13.01 12.08
N ASP A 171 -6.97 -13.60 10.91
CA ASP A 171 -7.88 -13.56 9.77
C ASP A 171 -8.96 -14.64 9.89
N LEU A 172 -10.19 -14.30 9.53
CA LEU A 172 -11.34 -15.20 9.51
C LEU A 172 -11.62 -15.67 8.08
N ALA A 173 -11.83 -16.97 7.91
CA ALA A 173 -12.12 -17.58 6.62
C ALA A 173 -12.91 -18.88 6.79
N PHE A 174 -13.31 -19.50 5.66
CA PHE A 174 -13.87 -20.85 5.65
C PHE A 174 -13.38 -21.64 4.43
N TYR A 175 -13.44 -22.97 4.52
CA TYR A 175 -13.23 -23.85 3.36
C TYR A 175 -14.48 -23.91 2.49
N ASN A 176 -14.34 -23.64 1.21
CA ASN A 176 -15.39 -23.83 0.22
C ASN A 176 -15.69 -25.33 0.08
N LYS A 177 -16.97 -25.70 0.19
CA LYS A 177 -17.42 -27.10 0.16
C LYS A 177 -17.21 -27.77 -1.19
N ALA A 178 -17.22 -27.01 -2.29
CA ALA A 178 -17.19 -27.55 -3.64
C ALA A 178 -15.78 -27.99 -4.05
N ASP A 179 -14.76 -27.20 -3.73
CA ASP A 179 -13.39 -27.39 -4.23
C ASP A 179 -12.32 -27.37 -3.14
N GLY A 180 -12.65 -27.02 -1.90
CA GLY A 180 -11.70 -26.91 -0.79
C GLY A 180 -10.77 -25.69 -0.86
N THR A 181 -11.06 -24.72 -1.73
CA THR A 181 -10.42 -23.40 -1.66
C THR A 181 -10.80 -22.69 -0.37
N ILE A 182 -9.99 -21.71 0.04
CA ILE A 182 -10.24 -20.91 1.23
C ILE A 182 -10.83 -19.56 0.79
N GLU A 183 -11.92 -19.16 1.42
CA GLU A 183 -12.59 -17.87 1.19
C GLU A 183 -12.49 -16.99 2.43
N PHE A 184 -11.91 -15.80 2.26
CA PHE A 184 -11.69 -14.82 3.30
C PHE A 184 -12.98 -14.12 3.71
N VAL A 185 -13.14 -13.83 5.00
CA VAL A 185 -14.32 -13.17 5.56
C VAL A 185 -13.96 -11.80 6.17
N GLY A 186 -12.83 -11.71 6.88
CA GLY A 186 -12.44 -10.48 7.56
C GLY A 186 -11.36 -10.71 8.60
N ARG A 187 -11.14 -9.74 9.49
CA ARG A 187 -10.25 -9.88 10.64
C ARG A 187 -11.02 -9.99 11.94
N LYS A 188 -10.45 -10.72 12.89
CA LYS A 188 -10.93 -10.87 14.26
C LYS A 188 -10.60 -9.64 15.11
N ASP A 189 -9.52 -8.94 14.78
CA ASP A 189 -9.07 -7.74 15.47
C ASP A 189 -9.38 -6.45 14.68
N THR A 190 -8.85 -5.32 15.15
CA THR A 190 -9.02 -4.01 14.53
C THR A 190 -7.96 -3.68 13.49
N GLN A 191 -7.16 -4.65 13.04
CA GLN A 191 -6.17 -4.40 12.00
C GLN A 191 -6.87 -4.23 10.65
N VAL A 192 -6.46 -3.21 9.90
CA VAL A 192 -7.01 -2.91 8.58
C VAL A 192 -5.90 -2.76 7.55
N LYS A 193 -6.24 -2.97 6.28
CA LYS A 193 -5.37 -2.63 5.16
C LYS A 193 -5.87 -1.35 4.50
N ILE A 194 -4.99 -0.36 4.41
CA ILE A 194 -5.26 0.91 3.73
C ILE A 194 -4.26 1.01 2.59
N ARG A 195 -4.75 0.89 1.34
CA ARG A 195 -3.91 0.96 0.13
C ARG A 195 -2.80 -0.11 0.13
N GLY A 196 -3.14 -1.32 0.57
CA GLY A 196 -2.22 -2.44 0.76
C GLY A 196 -1.30 -2.35 1.99
N LEU A 197 -1.36 -1.27 2.77
CA LEU A 197 -0.54 -1.07 3.96
C LEU A 197 -1.27 -1.57 5.20
N HIS A 198 -0.59 -2.37 6.02
CA HIS A 198 -1.11 -2.78 7.32
C HIS A 198 -1.14 -1.59 8.29
N VAL A 199 -2.32 -1.30 8.83
CA VAL A 199 -2.52 -0.26 9.85
C VAL A 199 -3.18 -0.88 11.06
N GLN A 200 -2.54 -0.72 12.21
CA GLN A 200 -3.11 -1.11 13.50
C GLN A 200 -3.93 0.08 14.03
N LEU A 201 -5.27 -0.01 13.97
CA LEU A 201 -6.12 1.11 14.36
C LEU A 201 -5.89 1.55 15.82
N SER A 202 -5.57 0.61 16.71
CA SER A 202 -5.27 0.91 18.12
C SER A 202 -3.99 1.73 18.32
N GLU A 203 -3.01 1.65 17.39
CA GLU A 203 -1.81 2.49 17.41
C GLU A 203 -2.18 3.95 17.10
N VAL A 204 -3.00 4.16 16.06
CA VAL A 204 -3.52 5.49 15.71
C VAL A 204 -4.37 6.04 16.86
N GLU A 205 -5.25 5.22 17.46
CA GLU A 205 -6.03 5.62 18.65
C GLU A 205 -5.15 6.04 19.82
N HIS A 206 -4.06 5.32 20.07
CA HIS A 206 -3.11 5.64 21.14
C HIS A 206 -2.48 7.02 20.92
N HIS A 207 -1.91 7.26 19.73
CA HIS A 207 -1.30 8.55 19.41
C HIS A 207 -2.31 9.70 19.37
N VAL A 208 -3.55 9.46 18.92
CA VAL A 208 -4.62 10.45 19.01
C VAL A 208 -4.90 10.81 20.47
N ARG A 209 -5.04 9.81 21.34
CA ARG A 209 -5.32 10.03 22.77
C ARG A 209 -4.20 10.80 23.47
N GLU A 210 -2.93 10.53 23.14
CA GLU A 210 -1.80 11.28 23.69
C GLU A 210 -1.71 12.71 23.14
N SER A 211 -2.09 12.90 21.87
CA SER A 211 -1.95 14.19 21.19
C SER A 211 -3.16 15.12 21.37
N PHE A 212 -4.30 14.59 21.84
CA PHE A 212 -5.56 15.32 21.94
C PHE A 212 -5.92 15.62 23.40
N GLU A 213 -5.54 16.80 23.87
CA GLU A 213 -5.79 17.21 25.27
C GLU A 213 -7.28 17.29 25.60
N GLY A 214 -7.66 16.73 26.76
CA GLY A 214 -9.02 16.71 27.28
C GLY A 214 -9.95 15.68 26.63
N VAL A 215 -9.50 14.92 25.63
CA VAL A 215 -10.32 13.86 25.04
C VAL A 215 -10.51 12.72 26.04
N HIS A 216 -11.74 12.26 26.21
CA HIS A 216 -12.09 11.18 27.13
C HIS A 216 -12.22 9.84 26.40
N GLN A 217 -12.83 9.87 25.22
CA GLN A 217 -13.07 8.68 24.43
C GLN A 217 -12.64 8.93 22.99
N VAL A 218 -11.94 7.94 22.40
CA VAL A 218 -11.42 7.96 21.04
C VAL A 218 -11.64 6.59 20.42
N ALA A 219 -12.07 6.59 19.16
CA ALA A 219 -12.17 5.40 18.33
C ALA A 219 -11.70 5.74 16.93
N VAL A 220 -10.87 4.89 16.34
CA VAL A 220 -10.44 5.02 14.96
C VAL A 220 -11.05 3.90 14.14
N ASP A 221 -11.58 4.24 12.99
CA ASP A 221 -12.13 3.28 12.03
C ASP A 221 -11.76 3.72 10.61
N VAL A 222 -12.18 2.92 9.63
CA VAL A 222 -12.00 3.17 8.22
C VAL A 222 -13.32 3.63 7.61
N PHE A 223 -13.26 4.77 6.91
CA PHE A 223 -14.34 5.29 6.08
C PHE A 223 -14.02 5.04 4.61
N LYS A 224 -14.89 4.31 3.91
CA LYS A 224 -14.74 3.97 2.49
C LYS A 224 -15.69 4.82 1.66
N THR A 225 -15.15 5.55 0.69
CA THR A 225 -15.90 6.12 -0.44
C THR A 225 -15.70 5.24 -1.67
N GLU A 226 -16.43 5.51 -2.75
CA GLU A 226 -16.19 4.84 -4.04
C GLU A 226 -14.76 5.06 -4.56
N ALA A 227 -14.17 6.22 -4.27
CA ALA A 227 -12.85 6.61 -4.76
C ALA A 227 -11.70 6.24 -3.80
N ALA A 228 -11.92 6.21 -2.49
CA ALA A 228 -10.83 6.13 -1.51
C ALA A 228 -11.20 5.46 -0.19
N THR A 229 -10.19 4.91 0.46
CA THR A 229 -10.27 4.41 1.84
C THR A 229 -9.49 5.35 2.76
N ASN A 230 -10.17 5.93 3.76
CA ASN A 230 -9.65 6.96 4.65
C ASN A 230 -9.79 6.54 6.12
N LEU A 231 -8.89 7.02 6.98
CA LEU A 231 -9.03 6.91 8.43
C LEU A 231 -9.96 7.99 8.97
N VAL A 232 -10.87 7.59 9.85
CA VAL A 232 -11.79 8.47 10.58
C VAL A 232 -11.57 8.32 12.08
N VAL A 233 -11.50 9.45 12.78
CA VAL A 233 -11.46 9.51 14.24
C VAL A 233 -12.82 9.95 14.76
N TYR A 234 -13.45 9.10 15.57
CA TYR A 234 -14.60 9.46 16.40
C TYR A 234 -14.10 9.79 17.80
N PHE A 235 -14.54 10.91 18.38
CA PHE A 235 -14.05 11.30 19.70
C PHE A 235 -15.09 12.06 20.51
N CYS A 236 -14.95 12.00 21.84
CA CYS A 236 -15.81 12.70 22.79
C CYS A 236 -14.99 13.27 23.96
N PHE A 237 -15.40 14.44 24.45
CA PHE A 237 -14.84 15.10 25.64
C PHE A 237 -15.59 14.76 26.93
N SER A 238 -16.59 13.89 26.86
CA SER A 238 -17.26 13.33 28.04
C SER A 238 -17.06 11.82 28.10
N ASN A 239 -17.34 11.25 29.27
CA ASN A 239 -17.40 9.81 29.46
C ASN A 239 -18.80 9.24 29.12
N ASP A 240 -19.68 10.05 28.51
CA ASP A 240 -21.05 9.63 28.22
C ASP A 240 -21.05 8.52 27.18
N THR A 241 -21.77 7.44 27.48
CA THR A 241 -21.97 6.31 26.57
C THR A 241 -23.47 6.01 26.46
N GLN A 242 -23.92 5.58 25.28
CA GLN A 242 -25.31 5.18 25.08
C GLN A 242 -25.36 3.74 24.56
N ALA A 243 -25.93 2.85 25.37
CA ALA A 243 -26.22 1.47 25.02
C ALA A 243 -27.67 1.37 24.49
N GLY A 244 -27.88 0.72 23.34
CA GLY A 244 -29.20 0.29 22.85
C GLY A 244 -30.28 1.36 22.64
N GLY A 245 -30.61 1.67 21.39
CA GLY A 245 -31.75 2.52 20.99
C GLY A 245 -31.57 3.12 19.59
N GLN A 246 -32.66 3.48 18.89
CA GLN A 246 -32.55 4.36 17.70
C GLN A 246 -31.79 5.64 18.10
N LEU A 247 -31.08 6.28 17.16
CA LEU A 247 -30.45 7.58 17.40
C LEU A 247 -31.55 8.56 17.85
N SER A 248 -31.71 8.73 19.16
CA SER A 248 -32.78 9.57 19.73
C SER A 248 -32.35 11.02 19.64
N GLY A 249 -32.61 11.61 18.49
CA GLY A 249 -32.41 13.02 18.16
C GLY A 249 -32.51 13.23 16.66
N PRO A 250 -33.07 14.34 16.17
CA PRO A 250 -33.09 14.68 14.74
C PRO A 250 -31.70 14.69 14.08
N ASP A 251 -30.63 14.85 14.88
CA ASP A 251 -29.28 15.20 14.42
C ASP A 251 -28.22 14.09 14.57
N GLY A 252 -28.59 12.86 14.97
CA GLY A 252 -27.63 11.76 15.12
C GLY A 252 -26.62 11.94 16.28
N PRO A 253 -25.54 11.13 16.36
CA PRO A 253 -24.58 11.17 17.46
C PRO A 253 -23.47 12.22 17.28
N PHE A 254 -23.37 12.78 16.08
CA PHE A 254 -22.30 13.69 15.68
C PHE A 254 -22.66 15.13 16.03
N ILE A 255 -21.66 15.92 16.38
CA ILE A 255 -21.80 17.35 16.64
C ILE A 255 -20.96 18.12 15.60
N PRO A 256 -21.32 19.35 15.21
CA PRO A 256 -20.50 20.12 14.27
C PRO A 256 -19.15 20.51 14.88
N ILE A 257 -18.12 20.65 14.04
CA ILE A 257 -16.81 21.18 14.47
C ILE A 257 -16.94 22.69 14.67
N THR A 258 -16.63 23.17 15.88
CA THR A 258 -16.53 24.61 16.18
C THR A 258 -15.14 25.14 15.79
N SER A 259 -14.99 26.44 15.54
CA SER A 259 -13.68 27.02 15.18
C SER A 259 -12.60 26.85 16.24
N SER A 260 -12.99 26.76 17.52
CA SER A 260 -12.04 26.43 18.61
C SER A 260 -11.58 24.98 18.50
N LEU A 261 -12.51 24.06 18.25
CA LEU A 261 -12.21 22.63 18.11
C LEU A 261 -11.37 22.34 16.86
N GLU A 262 -11.64 23.00 15.74
CA GLU A 262 -10.87 22.90 14.50
C GLU A 262 -9.36 23.17 14.74
N ARG A 263 -9.03 24.21 15.52
CA ARG A 263 -7.63 24.53 15.88
C ARG A 263 -6.96 23.43 16.70
N VAL A 264 -7.70 22.82 17.62
CA VAL A 264 -7.18 21.73 18.46
C VAL A 264 -6.94 20.48 17.61
N ILE A 265 -7.91 20.10 16.77
CA ILE A 265 -7.77 18.98 15.85
C ILE A 265 -6.60 19.21 14.88
N ALA A 266 -6.44 20.43 14.33
CA ALA A 266 -5.33 20.76 13.44
C ALA A 266 -3.96 20.63 14.13
N THR A 267 -3.87 21.07 15.39
CA THR A 267 -2.65 20.93 16.21
C THR A 267 -2.33 19.46 16.47
N MET A 268 -3.36 18.67 16.81
CA MET A 268 -3.23 17.23 17.04
C MET A 268 -2.81 16.49 15.76
N ALA A 269 -3.44 16.75 14.62
CA ALA A 269 -3.08 16.14 13.35
C ALA A 269 -1.63 16.48 12.94
N GLY A 270 -1.16 17.70 13.23
CA GLY A 270 0.25 18.08 13.03
C GLY A 270 1.21 17.28 13.90
N ARG A 271 0.85 16.97 15.15
CA ARG A 271 1.64 16.09 16.04
C ARG A 271 1.64 14.65 15.56
N LEU A 272 0.50 14.12 15.12
CA LEU A 272 0.41 12.78 14.54
C LEU A 272 1.36 12.62 13.36
N ALA A 273 1.46 13.63 12.47
CA ALA A 273 2.33 13.59 11.31
C ALA A 273 3.84 13.54 11.65
N VAL A 274 4.23 13.82 12.90
CA VAL A 274 5.62 13.70 13.38
C VAL A 274 5.93 12.26 13.83
N HIS A 275 4.95 11.56 14.40
CA HIS A 275 5.14 10.25 15.01
C HIS A 275 4.66 9.09 14.14
N LEU A 276 3.69 9.35 13.26
CA LEU A 276 3.09 8.35 12.40
C LEU A 276 3.46 8.56 10.95
N PRO A 277 3.62 7.48 10.17
CA PRO A 277 3.65 7.56 8.72
C PRO A 277 2.42 8.28 8.17
N GLN A 278 2.58 9.03 7.08
CA GLN A 278 1.51 9.88 6.52
C GLN A 278 0.20 9.11 6.21
N TYR A 279 0.29 7.85 5.80
CA TYR A 279 -0.89 7.01 5.51
C TYR A 279 -1.67 6.58 6.76
N MET A 280 -1.09 6.72 7.95
CA MET A 280 -1.74 6.48 9.24
C MET A 280 -2.34 7.75 9.86
N VAL A 281 -2.10 8.92 9.27
CA VAL A 281 -2.65 10.19 9.77
C VAL A 281 -4.11 10.33 9.31
N PRO A 282 -5.09 10.45 10.21
CA PRO A 282 -6.51 10.55 9.84
C PRO A 282 -6.85 11.82 9.07
N THR A 283 -7.83 11.71 8.15
CA THR A 283 -8.31 12.83 7.32
C THR A 283 -9.70 13.32 7.71
N LEU A 284 -10.45 12.52 8.49
CA LEU A 284 -11.77 12.83 9.02
C LEU A 284 -11.78 12.78 10.55
N PHE A 285 -12.35 13.81 11.17
CA PHE A 285 -12.44 13.95 12.61
C PHE A 285 -13.89 14.28 12.99
N ILE A 286 -14.61 13.31 13.54
CA ILE A 286 -16.03 13.41 13.83
C ILE A 286 -16.23 13.49 15.35
N PRO A 287 -16.42 14.69 15.92
CA PRO A 287 -16.78 14.82 17.32
C PRO A 287 -18.17 14.23 17.55
N CYS A 288 -18.31 13.50 18.65
CA CYS A 288 -19.51 12.82 19.06
C CYS A 288 -20.00 13.37 20.40
N ARG A 289 -21.33 13.43 20.57
CA ARG A 289 -21.94 13.75 21.88
C ARG A 289 -21.69 12.65 22.91
N TYR A 290 -21.62 11.41 22.44
CA TYR A 290 -21.29 10.20 23.19
C TYR A 290 -20.72 9.18 22.21
N ILE A 291 -19.90 8.23 22.68
CA ILE A 291 -19.52 7.08 21.86
C ILE A 291 -20.54 5.96 22.08
N PRO A 292 -21.20 5.44 21.02
CA PRO A 292 -22.16 4.34 21.16
C PRO A 292 -21.43 3.06 21.54
N VAL A 293 -22.04 2.29 22.45
CA VAL A 293 -21.53 1.00 22.91
C VAL A 293 -22.57 -0.10 22.70
N ILE A 294 -22.11 -1.32 22.41
CA ILE A 294 -22.96 -2.52 22.42
C ILE A 294 -23.29 -2.92 23.86
N THR A 295 -24.21 -3.87 24.04
CA THR A 295 -24.67 -4.35 25.36
C THR A 295 -23.55 -4.84 26.28
N SER A 296 -22.43 -5.28 25.71
CA SER A 296 -21.22 -5.66 26.45
C SER A 296 -20.32 -4.48 26.84
N THR A 297 -20.84 -3.24 26.81
CA THR A 297 -20.12 -1.96 27.03
C THR A 297 -18.90 -1.75 26.13
N LYS A 298 -18.75 -2.56 25.06
CA LYS A 298 -17.71 -2.40 24.04
C LYS A 298 -18.18 -1.39 23.00
N LEU A 299 -17.25 -0.69 22.36
CA LEU A 299 -17.55 0.25 21.29
C LEU A 299 -18.39 -0.35 20.15
N ASP A 300 -19.45 0.33 19.72
CA ASP A 300 -20.27 -0.06 18.58
C ASP A 300 -19.79 0.63 17.29
N GLY A 301 -18.68 0.14 16.74
CA GLY A 301 -18.08 0.69 15.53
C GLY A 301 -18.96 0.51 14.28
N LYS A 302 -19.82 -0.52 14.26
CA LYS A 302 -20.78 -0.71 13.16
C LYS A 302 -21.81 0.42 13.14
N ARG A 303 -22.30 0.83 14.30
CA ARG A 303 -23.25 1.95 14.41
C ARG A 303 -22.62 3.29 14.02
N LEU A 304 -21.37 3.54 14.42
CA LEU A 304 -20.62 4.74 14.01
C LEU A 304 -20.43 4.77 12.49
N ARG A 305 -20.01 3.65 11.88
CA ARG A 305 -19.87 3.53 10.42
C ARG A 305 -21.17 3.77 9.69
N ASN A 306 -22.27 3.18 10.14
CA ASN A 306 -23.58 3.38 9.51
C ASN A 306 -24.05 4.84 9.63
N ALA A 307 -23.83 5.48 10.78
CA ALA A 307 -24.16 6.89 10.96
C ALA A 307 -23.30 7.79 10.07
N ALA A 308 -21.99 7.51 9.95
CA ALA A 308 -21.10 8.26 9.07
C ALA A 308 -21.41 8.03 7.58
N ALA A 309 -21.79 6.81 7.19
CA ALA A 309 -22.20 6.49 5.82
C ALA A 309 -23.53 7.15 5.42
N ALA A 310 -24.37 7.51 6.40
CA ALA A 310 -25.60 8.26 6.16
C ALA A 310 -25.35 9.77 5.93
N LEU A 311 -24.15 10.28 6.22
CA LEU A 311 -23.78 11.67 5.92
C LEU A 311 -23.52 11.83 4.42
N GLY A 312 -24.03 12.90 3.83
CA GLY A 312 -23.66 13.26 2.46
C GLY A 312 -22.20 13.70 2.35
N LEU A 313 -21.65 13.71 1.14
CA LEU A 313 -20.28 14.22 0.85
C LEU A 313 -20.04 15.62 1.43
N ARG A 314 -21.04 16.51 1.35
CA ARG A 314 -20.96 17.87 1.90
C ARG A 314 -20.92 17.89 3.41
N ASP A 315 -21.65 16.99 4.07
CA ASP A 315 -21.66 16.91 5.53
C ASP A 315 -20.35 16.33 6.06
N LEU A 316 -19.80 15.33 5.37
CA LEU A 316 -18.47 14.78 5.66
C LEU A 316 -17.35 15.81 5.50
N ALA A 317 -17.46 16.73 4.55
CA ALA A 317 -16.49 17.80 4.38
C ALA A 317 -16.42 18.73 5.60
N MET A 318 -17.52 18.90 6.34
CA MET A 318 -17.52 19.65 7.61
C MET A 318 -16.68 18.98 8.70
N TYR A 319 -16.42 17.67 8.56
CA TYR A 319 -15.60 16.87 9.47
C TYR A 319 -14.16 16.70 8.99
N SER A 320 -13.83 17.22 7.81
CA SER A 320 -12.45 17.28 7.34
C SER A 320 -11.81 18.59 7.81
N LEU A 321 -10.55 18.52 8.25
CA LEU A 321 -9.72 19.70 8.50
C LEU A 321 -9.44 20.53 7.22
N SER A 322 -9.93 20.08 6.06
CA SER A 322 -9.82 20.77 4.78
C SER A 322 -10.93 21.82 4.56
N GLY A 323 -11.95 21.88 5.43
CA GLY A 323 -13.10 22.78 5.32
C GLY A 323 -12.86 24.25 5.71
N GLY A 324 -11.62 24.74 5.71
CA GLY A 324 -11.35 26.17 5.86
C GLY A 324 -11.97 26.96 4.70
N LYS A 325 -12.19 28.29 4.84
CA LYS A 325 -12.76 29.16 3.79
C LYS A 325 -12.13 28.84 2.42
N HIS A 326 -12.83 28.06 1.59
CA HIS A 326 -12.34 27.62 0.28
C HIS A 326 -12.10 28.85 -0.58
N ARG A 327 -10.83 29.27 -0.69
CA ARG A 327 -10.45 30.29 -1.65
C ARG A 327 -10.54 29.66 -3.02
N ARG A 328 -11.35 30.26 -3.89
CA ARG A 328 -11.52 29.78 -5.26
C ARG A 328 -10.18 29.86 -6.00
N PRO A 329 -9.95 28.97 -6.98
CA PRO A 329 -8.92 29.18 -7.98
C PRO A 329 -8.95 30.60 -8.55
N GLU A 330 -7.79 31.24 -8.61
CA GLU A 330 -7.57 32.59 -9.13
C GLU A 330 -6.93 32.56 -10.53
N THR A 331 -6.23 31.47 -10.88
CA THR A 331 -5.55 31.34 -12.18
C THR A 331 -6.23 30.29 -13.07
N GLU A 332 -6.00 30.39 -14.39
CA GLU A 332 -6.45 29.39 -15.35
C GLU A 332 -5.80 28.02 -15.10
N ALA A 333 -4.52 28.01 -14.70
CA ALA A 333 -3.82 26.78 -14.31
C ALA A 333 -4.46 26.14 -13.07
N GLU A 334 -4.77 26.93 -12.03
CA GLU A 334 -5.49 26.45 -10.84
C GLU A 334 -6.86 25.88 -11.22
N THR A 335 -7.61 26.55 -12.11
CA THR A 335 -8.94 26.09 -12.56
C THR A 335 -8.87 24.79 -13.36
N ARG A 336 -7.85 24.61 -14.21
CA ARG A 336 -7.64 23.35 -14.94
C ARG A 336 -7.28 22.22 -13.99
N LEU A 337 -6.39 22.47 -13.03
CA LEU A 337 -5.99 21.47 -12.04
C LEU A 337 -7.15 21.08 -11.11
N GLN A 338 -8.00 22.06 -10.73
CA GLN A 338 -9.21 21.82 -9.95
C GLN A 338 -10.16 20.83 -10.63
N LYS A 339 -10.32 20.93 -11.96
CA LYS A 339 -11.15 19.98 -12.74
C LYS A 339 -10.57 18.57 -12.71
N LEU A 340 -9.27 18.44 -12.91
CA LEU A 340 -8.60 17.12 -12.81
C LEU A 340 -8.80 16.50 -11.42
N TRP A 341 -8.72 17.30 -10.35
CA TRP A 341 -8.95 16.81 -8.99
C TRP A 341 -10.41 16.40 -8.77
N ALA A 342 -11.36 17.19 -9.25
CA ALA A 342 -12.79 16.88 -9.15
C ALA A 342 -13.13 15.55 -9.82
N ASP A 343 -12.62 15.34 -11.04
CA ASP A 343 -12.83 14.13 -11.82
C ASP A 343 -12.18 12.91 -11.14
N LEU A 344 -10.94 13.05 -10.65
CA LEU A 344 -10.20 11.94 -10.02
C LEU A 344 -10.71 11.56 -8.64
N LEU A 345 -11.17 12.53 -7.85
CA LEU A 345 -11.61 12.31 -6.46
C LEU A 345 -13.13 12.13 -6.35
N GLY A 346 -13.88 12.33 -7.44
CA GLY A 346 -15.34 12.29 -7.44
C GLY A 346 -15.95 13.42 -6.58
N LEU A 347 -15.28 14.57 -6.51
CA LEU A 347 -15.69 15.71 -5.69
C LEU A 347 -16.29 16.83 -6.54
N PRO A 348 -17.34 17.52 -6.07
CA PRO A 348 -17.82 18.75 -6.71
C PRO A 348 -16.73 19.83 -6.77
N LEU A 349 -16.66 20.56 -7.89
CA LEU A 349 -15.68 21.63 -8.10
C LEU A 349 -15.72 22.70 -6.99
N ASP A 350 -16.91 23.04 -6.49
CA ASP A 350 -17.08 24.05 -5.44
C ASP A 350 -16.54 23.61 -4.06
N MET A 351 -16.20 22.33 -3.90
CA MET A 351 -15.57 21.78 -2.69
C MET A 351 -14.03 21.75 -2.76
N ILE A 352 -13.43 22.18 -3.88
CA ILE A 352 -11.98 22.18 -4.07
C ILE A 352 -11.47 23.61 -4.15
N GLY A 353 -10.77 24.05 -3.12
CA GLY A 353 -10.11 25.35 -3.02
C GLY A 353 -8.65 25.34 -3.46
N ARG A 354 -8.10 26.51 -3.75
CA ARG A 354 -6.71 26.67 -4.19
C ARG A 354 -5.67 26.29 -3.13
N ASN A 355 -6.04 26.33 -1.85
CA ASN A 355 -5.16 25.99 -0.73
C ASN A 355 -5.38 24.56 -0.23
N ASP A 356 -6.30 23.83 -0.85
CA ASP A 356 -6.62 22.47 -0.44
C ASP A 356 -5.47 21.56 -0.82
N SER A 357 -5.20 20.61 0.07
CA SER A 357 -4.16 19.61 -0.11
C SER A 357 -4.77 18.37 -0.73
N PHE A 358 -4.24 17.93 -1.88
CA PHE A 358 -4.70 16.76 -2.62
C PHE A 358 -4.88 15.55 -1.69
N LEU A 359 -3.86 15.28 -0.88
CA LEU A 359 -3.82 14.14 0.04
C LEU A 359 -4.83 14.26 1.20
N ARG A 360 -5.21 15.48 1.60
CA ARG A 360 -6.14 15.71 2.73
C ARG A 360 -7.60 15.70 2.32
N ILE A 361 -7.90 15.97 1.05
CA ILE A 361 -9.28 15.93 0.52
C ILE A 361 -9.64 14.56 -0.07
N GLY A 362 -8.83 13.52 0.19
CA GLY A 362 -9.11 12.14 -0.21
C GLY A 362 -8.14 11.59 -1.25
N GLY A 363 -7.20 12.39 -1.73
CA GLY A 363 -6.10 11.91 -2.57
C GLY A 363 -5.18 10.93 -1.83
N ASP A 364 -4.59 10.06 -2.61
CA ASP A 364 -3.71 8.99 -2.18
C ASP A 364 -2.60 8.75 -3.20
N SER A 365 -1.71 7.80 -2.94
CA SER A 365 -0.60 7.50 -3.85
C SER A 365 -1.08 7.09 -5.25
N ILE A 366 -2.24 6.44 -5.34
CA ILE A 366 -2.79 5.89 -6.59
C ILE A 366 -3.42 7.00 -7.42
N SER A 367 -4.30 7.79 -6.80
CA SER A 367 -4.86 9.00 -7.39
C SER A 367 -3.79 10.07 -7.66
N ALA A 368 -2.68 10.11 -6.92
CA ALA A 368 -1.54 10.98 -7.22
C ALA A 368 -0.81 10.55 -8.49
N ILE A 369 -0.61 9.23 -8.68
CA ILE A 369 -0.10 8.66 -9.93
C ILE A 369 -1.03 9.01 -11.10
N SER A 370 -2.34 8.78 -10.94
CA SER A 370 -3.33 9.13 -11.94
C SER A 370 -3.35 10.63 -12.23
N LEU A 371 -3.16 11.47 -11.21
CA LEU A 371 -3.07 12.92 -11.33
C LEU A 371 -1.82 13.36 -12.13
N VAL A 372 -0.67 12.72 -11.93
CA VAL A 372 0.53 13.00 -12.74
C VAL A 372 0.29 12.63 -14.20
N SER A 373 -0.32 11.48 -14.46
CA SER A 373 -0.64 11.04 -15.82
C SER A 373 -1.64 11.98 -16.51
N ALA A 374 -2.76 12.28 -15.85
CA ALA A 374 -3.78 13.21 -16.36
C ALA A 374 -3.24 14.64 -16.48
N GLY A 375 -2.43 15.07 -15.51
CA GLY A 375 -1.77 16.38 -15.49
C GLY A 375 -0.82 16.56 -16.67
N ARG A 376 -0.06 15.52 -17.04
CA ARG A 376 0.82 15.54 -18.22
C ARG A 376 0.04 15.83 -19.50
N ASN A 377 -1.13 15.19 -19.67
CA ASN A 377 -2.02 15.42 -20.81
C ASN A 377 -2.65 16.83 -20.79
N ALA A 378 -2.78 17.44 -19.61
CA ALA A 378 -3.28 18.81 -19.43
C ALA A 378 -2.19 19.90 -19.45
N GLY A 379 -0.93 19.54 -19.72
CA GLY A 379 0.19 20.49 -19.84
C GLY A 379 0.94 20.79 -18.53
N PHE A 380 0.72 20.00 -17.48
CA PHE A 380 1.49 20.08 -16.24
C PHE A 380 2.74 19.20 -16.26
N ALA A 381 3.72 19.54 -15.42
CA ALA A 381 5.05 18.93 -15.35
C ALA A 381 5.43 18.49 -13.92
N PHE A 382 4.47 18.34 -13.00
CA PHE A 382 4.75 17.87 -11.65
C PHE A 382 4.90 16.33 -11.62
N SER A 383 5.76 15.86 -10.73
CA SER A 383 5.98 14.46 -10.40
C SER A 383 5.15 14.04 -9.19
N VAL A 384 5.09 12.74 -8.89
CA VAL A 384 4.43 12.28 -7.66
C VAL A 384 5.16 12.81 -6.43
N LYS A 385 6.49 12.92 -6.48
CA LYS A 385 7.30 13.51 -5.40
C LYS A 385 6.84 14.94 -5.09
N ASP A 386 6.56 15.75 -6.12
CA ASP A 386 6.11 17.13 -5.94
C ASP A 386 4.75 17.20 -5.23
N ILE A 387 3.84 16.25 -5.52
CA ILE A 387 2.56 16.12 -4.83
C ILE A 387 2.77 15.79 -3.35
N PHE A 388 3.71 14.93 -3.01
CA PHE A 388 4.00 14.60 -1.61
C PHE A 388 4.74 15.72 -0.86
N ASP A 389 5.59 16.47 -1.55
CA ASP A 389 6.35 17.58 -0.97
C ASP A 389 5.44 18.80 -0.68
N ASP A 390 4.61 19.20 -1.65
CA ASP A 390 3.63 20.28 -1.47
C ASP A 390 2.30 19.96 -2.18
N PRO A 391 1.38 19.25 -1.51
CA PRO A 391 0.14 18.78 -2.12
C PRO A 391 -0.89 19.90 -2.40
N ARG A 392 -0.56 21.19 -2.22
CA ARG A 392 -1.53 22.28 -2.41
C ARG A 392 -1.81 22.52 -3.89
N LEU A 393 -3.09 22.69 -4.25
CA LEU A 393 -3.53 22.94 -5.63
C LEU A 393 -2.79 24.15 -6.23
N SER A 394 -2.73 25.27 -5.51
CA SER A 394 -2.00 26.47 -5.91
C SER A 394 -0.51 26.21 -6.17
N SER A 395 0.14 25.37 -5.36
CA SER A 395 1.56 25.04 -5.52
C SER A 395 1.80 24.20 -6.78
N LEU A 396 1.04 23.12 -6.93
CA LEU A 396 1.14 22.23 -8.09
C LEU A 396 0.74 22.91 -9.40
N SER A 397 -0.17 23.89 -9.35
CA SER A 397 -0.59 24.66 -10.54
C SER A 397 0.53 25.49 -11.16
N LEU A 398 1.61 25.78 -10.41
CA LEU A 398 2.78 26.53 -10.91
C LEU A 398 3.70 25.66 -11.77
N MET A 399 3.59 24.33 -11.67
CA MET A 399 4.46 23.38 -12.37
C MET A 399 3.92 23.08 -13.78
N VAL A 400 3.94 24.07 -14.65
CA VAL A 400 3.47 23.97 -16.05
C VAL A 400 4.64 23.64 -16.98
N ARG A 401 4.42 22.80 -18.00
CA ARG A 401 5.42 22.59 -19.04
C ARG A 401 5.65 23.90 -19.80
N ALA A 402 6.87 24.44 -19.75
CA ALA A 402 7.27 25.48 -20.68
C ALA A 402 7.18 24.91 -22.10
N GLY A 403 6.51 25.62 -23.01
CA GLY A 403 6.38 25.20 -24.40
C GLY A 403 7.73 25.14 -25.09
N VAL A 404 8.40 24.00 -25.01
CA VAL A 404 9.53 23.61 -25.85
C VAL A 404 9.28 22.14 -26.20
N GLY A 405 8.97 21.88 -27.47
CA GLY A 405 8.95 20.53 -28.00
C GLY A 405 10.34 19.92 -27.86
N VAL A 406 10.42 18.72 -27.32
CA VAL A 406 11.63 17.91 -27.35
C VAL A 406 11.24 16.51 -27.78
N ASP A 407 11.69 16.17 -28.98
CA ASP A 407 12.01 14.80 -29.40
C ASP A 407 12.94 14.17 -28.35
N ASP A 408 12.40 13.33 -27.48
CA ASP A 408 13.20 12.38 -26.66
C ASP A 408 13.05 10.96 -27.22
N ALA A 409 13.13 10.84 -28.53
CA ALA A 409 13.18 9.57 -29.26
C ALA A 409 14.45 9.50 -30.11
N GLN A 410 15.63 9.64 -29.51
CA GLN A 410 16.87 9.24 -30.16
C GLN A 410 17.97 8.96 -29.13
N GLY A 411 18.38 7.70 -29.04
CA GLY A 411 19.73 7.37 -28.59
C GLY A 411 19.89 6.25 -27.56
N TYR A 412 19.36 5.05 -27.79
CA TYR A 412 19.96 3.83 -27.23
C TYR A 412 19.72 2.66 -28.19
N ASP A 413 20.52 2.58 -29.25
CA ASP A 413 20.65 1.34 -30.00
C ASP A 413 22.07 1.20 -30.57
N ARG A 414 22.97 0.64 -29.75
CA ARG A 414 24.23 0.04 -30.21
C ARG A 414 24.57 -1.14 -29.30
N VAL A 415 24.14 -2.34 -29.70
CA VAL A 415 24.63 -3.59 -29.14
C VAL A 415 26.04 -3.85 -29.69
N VAL A 416 27.05 -3.85 -28.82
CA VAL A 416 28.41 -4.30 -29.15
C VAL A 416 28.58 -5.70 -28.58
N ALA A 417 28.86 -6.68 -29.43
CA ALA A 417 29.21 -8.04 -29.01
C ALA A 417 30.61 -8.03 -28.37
N VAL A 418 30.76 -8.65 -27.19
CA VAL A 418 32.05 -8.78 -26.50
C VAL A 418 32.29 -10.23 -26.11
N GLU A 419 33.50 -10.71 -26.37
CA GLU A 419 33.98 -12.08 -26.15
C GLU A 419 34.11 -12.45 -24.66
N ASN A 420 33.99 -13.76 -24.43
CA ASN A 420 33.84 -14.48 -23.16
C ASN A 420 34.86 -14.11 -22.07
N ALA A 421 34.38 -13.50 -20.97
CA ALA A 421 35.13 -13.38 -19.71
C ALA A 421 34.73 -14.50 -18.73
N PRO A 422 35.64 -15.06 -17.92
CA PRO A 422 35.32 -16.10 -16.95
C PRO A 422 34.38 -15.61 -15.84
N SER A 423 33.46 -16.48 -15.38
CA SER A 423 32.52 -16.20 -14.28
C SER A 423 33.24 -15.73 -13.00
N PHE A 424 32.65 -14.74 -12.30
CA PHE A 424 33.18 -14.09 -11.08
C PHE A 424 34.54 -13.37 -11.22
N SER A 425 35.08 -13.22 -12.44
CA SER A 425 36.32 -12.46 -12.66
C SER A 425 36.07 -10.94 -12.68
N LEU A 426 37.09 -10.18 -12.28
CA LEU A 426 37.10 -8.72 -12.40
C LEU A 426 37.09 -8.35 -13.89
N LEU A 427 36.15 -7.49 -14.32
CA LEU A 427 36.12 -6.96 -15.68
C LEU A 427 37.45 -6.25 -16.02
N ALA A 428 37.97 -6.47 -17.23
CA ALA A 428 39.15 -5.75 -17.71
C ALA A 428 38.87 -4.23 -17.76
N GLN A 429 39.89 -3.40 -17.53
CA GLN A 429 39.79 -1.92 -17.50
C GLN A 429 38.99 -1.32 -18.67
N PRO A 430 39.19 -1.72 -19.94
CA PRO A 430 38.46 -1.14 -21.06
C PRO A 430 36.94 -1.34 -20.99
N LEU A 431 36.50 -2.49 -20.47
CA LEU A 431 35.08 -2.83 -20.30
C LEU A 431 34.41 -2.06 -19.16
N ARG A 432 35.16 -1.72 -18.10
CA ARG A 432 34.63 -0.88 -17.02
C ARG A 432 34.38 0.55 -17.49
N ASP A 433 35.21 1.07 -18.38
CA ASP A 433 35.11 2.45 -18.84
C ASP A 433 33.94 2.63 -19.82
N VAL A 434 33.64 1.64 -20.66
CA VAL A 434 32.44 1.62 -21.52
C VAL A 434 31.16 1.62 -20.68
N VAL A 435 31.12 0.82 -19.62
CA VAL A 435 29.96 0.73 -18.73
C VAL A 435 29.77 2.02 -17.92
N LYS A 436 30.87 2.67 -17.49
CA LYS A 436 30.82 3.99 -16.83
C LYS A 436 30.30 5.10 -17.75
N HIS A 437 30.61 5.06 -19.04
CA HIS A 437 30.12 6.07 -19.99
C HIS A 437 28.64 5.91 -20.34
N GLN A 438 28.06 4.71 -20.22
CA GLN A 438 26.63 4.48 -20.45
C GLN A 438 25.76 4.74 -19.21
N SER A 439 26.34 4.73 -18.01
CA SER A 439 25.68 5.17 -16.79
C SER A 439 25.90 6.67 -16.60
N SER A 440 24.93 7.51 -16.95
CA SER A 440 24.93 8.96 -16.65
C SER A 440 24.81 9.24 -15.14
N THR A 441 25.80 8.83 -14.36
CA THR A 441 25.94 9.14 -12.93
C THR A 441 27.15 10.05 -12.74
N ASP A 442 26.92 11.37 -12.82
CA ASP A 442 27.84 12.33 -12.21
C ASP A 442 27.82 12.12 -10.67
N ASP A 443 29.02 12.09 -10.09
CA ASP A 443 29.34 12.07 -8.65
C ASP A 443 29.15 10.79 -7.80
N GLY A 444 29.16 9.59 -8.41
CA GLY A 444 29.31 8.33 -7.66
C GLY A 444 30.48 7.46 -8.13
N LYS A 445 31.50 7.22 -7.29
CA LYS A 445 32.59 6.27 -7.61
C LYS A 445 32.05 4.83 -7.70
N VAL A 446 31.83 4.34 -8.92
CA VAL A 446 31.58 2.91 -9.21
C VAL A 446 32.87 2.11 -8.95
N ILE A 447 32.84 1.17 -8.00
CA ILE A 447 34.04 0.42 -7.58
C ILE A 447 34.12 -0.99 -8.22
N ASN A 448 33.01 -1.68 -8.54
CA ASN A 448 33.05 -3.03 -9.14
C ASN A 448 31.76 -3.50 -9.84
N GLY A 449 31.92 -4.41 -10.81
CA GLY A 449 30.85 -5.22 -11.43
C GLY A 449 31.30 -6.67 -11.59
N GLN A 450 30.37 -7.63 -11.54
CA GLN A 450 30.66 -9.07 -11.63
C GLN A 450 29.65 -9.78 -12.56
N PRO A 451 30.09 -10.72 -13.42
CA PRO A 451 29.20 -11.57 -14.21
C PRO A 451 28.59 -12.71 -13.36
N LEU A 452 27.34 -13.09 -13.67
CA LEU A 452 26.65 -14.22 -13.03
C LEU A 452 27.36 -15.56 -13.35
N GLY A 453 27.34 -16.46 -12.38
CA GLY A 453 27.81 -17.85 -12.53
C GLY A 453 26.90 -18.69 -13.45
N PRO A 454 27.22 -19.98 -13.64
CA PRO A 454 26.51 -20.85 -14.57
C PRO A 454 25.01 -20.89 -14.26
N SER A 455 24.20 -20.91 -15.30
CA SER A 455 22.75 -21.06 -15.13
C SER A 455 22.44 -22.48 -14.62
N LEU A 456 21.31 -22.66 -13.92
CA LEU A 456 20.81 -23.99 -13.52
C LEU A 456 20.71 -24.99 -14.71
N ARG A 457 20.72 -24.53 -15.96
CA ARG A 457 20.77 -25.38 -17.17
C ARG A 457 22.13 -26.07 -17.38
N GLU A 458 23.24 -25.43 -17.00
CA GLU A 458 24.59 -26.05 -17.03
C GLU A 458 24.76 -27.06 -15.90
N ILE A 459 24.17 -26.81 -14.73
CA ILE A 459 24.14 -27.76 -13.62
C ILE A 459 23.28 -29.00 -13.97
N CYS A 460 22.28 -28.83 -14.85
CA CYS A 460 21.33 -29.86 -15.27
C CYS A 460 21.57 -30.45 -16.68
N GLY A 461 22.64 -30.07 -17.39
CA GLY A 461 23.03 -30.67 -18.67
C GLY A 461 22.09 -30.45 -19.87
N LEU A 462 21.46 -29.27 -20.00
CA LEU A 462 20.56 -28.94 -21.12
C LEU A 462 21.30 -28.13 -22.22
N PRO A 463 21.00 -28.35 -23.52
CA PRO A 463 21.74 -27.73 -24.63
C PRO A 463 21.51 -26.22 -24.79
N ASP A 464 22.56 -25.54 -25.23
CA ASP A 464 22.69 -24.07 -25.25
C ASP A 464 21.75 -23.35 -26.21
N GLY A 465 21.10 -22.31 -25.68
CA GLY A 465 20.50 -21.22 -26.45
C GLY A 465 20.95 -19.91 -25.81
N ALA A 466 21.75 -19.14 -26.54
CA ALA A 466 22.46 -17.94 -26.08
C ALA A 466 21.54 -16.89 -25.44
N LEU A 467 21.94 -16.37 -24.26
CA LEU A 467 21.69 -15.01 -23.72
C LEU A 467 22.33 -14.89 -22.31
N THR A 468 23.47 -14.20 -22.18
CA THR A 468 24.17 -13.96 -20.91
C THR A 468 23.81 -12.58 -20.33
N ASN A 469 23.28 -12.54 -19.10
CA ASN A 469 22.85 -11.35 -18.35
C ASN A 469 23.98 -10.82 -17.42
N TYR A 470 24.15 -9.50 -17.29
CA TYR A 470 25.11 -8.83 -16.39
C TYR A 470 24.42 -8.01 -15.28
N TYR A 471 25.08 -7.76 -14.13
CA TYR A 471 24.60 -6.86 -13.06
C TYR A 471 25.60 -5.72 -12.75
N LEU A 472 25.11 -4.53 -12.44
CA LEU A 472 25.86 -3.36 -11.95
C LEU A 472 25.52 -3.07 -10.48
N ARG A 473 26.54 -2.88 -9.63
CA ARG A 473 26.35 -2.54 -8.21
C ARG A 473 26.92 -1.15 -7.92
N THR A 474 26.06 -0.21 -7.53
CA THR A 474 26.46 1.11 -7.03
C THR A 474 26.21 1.16 -5.52
N TYR A 475 27.24 1.47 -4.71
CA TYR A 475 27.07 1.74 -3.29
C TYR A 475 26.87 3.25 -3.09
N TYR A 476 25.77 3.65 -2.45
CA TYR A 476 25.66 4.97 -1.81
C TYR A 476 26.26 4.87 -0.41
N SER A 477 27.29 5.65 -0.11
CA SER A 477 27.77 5.81 1.26
C SER A 477 26.82 6.73 2.01
N LEU A 478 25.96 6.18 2.87
CA LEU A 478 25.30 6.96 3.90
C LEU A 478 26.36 7.46 4.90
N TYR A 479 26.45 8.78 5.00
CA TYR A 479 27.32 9.53 5.90
C TYR A 479 26.98 9.19 7.38
N LEU A 480 27.67 8.22 7.99
CA LEU A 480 27.68 8.06 9.45
C LEU A 480 28.65 9.06 10.05
N LYS A 481 28.16 10.25 10.38
CA LYS A 481 28.88 11.24 11.18
C LYS A 481 28.77 10.83 12.66
N LYS A 482 29.84 10.21 13.16
CA LYS A 482 30.43 10.37 14.50
C LYS A 482 29.44 10.59 15.67
N HIS A 483 29.10 9.53 16.39
CA HIS A 483 29.07 9.57 17.86
C HIS A 483 29.70 8.28 18.41
N ASN A 484 30.88 8.46 19.02
CA ASN A 484 31.59 7.43 19.77
C ASN A 484 30.74 6.95 20.95
N TYR A 485 30.35 5.68 20.94
CA TYR A 485 30.23 4.92 22.18
C TYR A 485 30.84 3.54 21.95
N SER A 486 32.13 3.44 22.28
CA SER A 486 32.75 2.21 22.72
C SER A 486 32.10 1.76 24.02
N TYR A 487 31.75 0.48 24.18
CA TYR A 487 32.12 -0.34 25.34
C TYR A 487 31.84 -1.82 25.01
N LEU A 488 32.91 -2.61 25.21
CA LEU A 488 33.04 -4.04 25.52
C LEU A 488 31.89 -5.00 25.19
#